data_AF-A0A1Q8Q317-F1
#
_entry.id   AF-A0A1Q8Q317-F1
#
_cell.length_a   1.000
_cell.length_b   1.000
_cell.length_c   1.000
_cell.angle_alpha   90.00
_cell.angle_beta   90.00
_cell.angle_gamma   90.00
#
_symmetry.space_group_name_H-M   'P 1'
#
loop_
_entity.id
_entity.type
_entity.pdbx_description
1 polymer ?
#
loop_
_entity_poly.entity_id
_entity_poly.type
_entity_poly.pdbx_seq_one_letter_code
_entity_poly.pdbx_strand_id
1 'polypeptide(L)'
;MNRSANSLVKLRCHFDDFSFTITYGHSKDHRPDLKQIKIGLGVQQNGLPLFGNVFSGNVSDQKWSIETVQSMKAFFEEKGQVAPFILDSSLVTKENLATMKNERILFLSRLPDTFSLTKSAKEQAIQKAEWMPFQSPSGKAYHLYETAGSPCDSGQASYPLVVVWSKELAAKKEKTLSKKWAKMQEKLAKELAKKEKVPFSCEADAHTAMQESIRFIQEKGFSVQGQIVSSTTKHHSGRGRPKKEE
;
A
#
# COMPACT_ATOMS: atom_id res chain seq x y z
N MET A 1 -1.01 -10.76 67.90
CA MET A 1 0.14 -10.79 66.96
C MET A 1 -0.39 -10.64 65.53
N ASN A 2 -0.49 -9.41 65.03
CA ASN A 2 -0.89 -9.15 63.64
C ASN A 2 0.35 -9.23 62.74
N ARG A 3 0.42 -10.24 61.87
CA ARG A 3 1.39 -10.25 60.76
C ARG A 3 0.75 -9.58 59.56
N SER A 4 1.11 -8.32 59.33
CA SER A 4 0.91 -7.64 58.05
C SER A 4 1.75 -8.36 57.00
N ALA A 5 1.10 -8.89 55.97
CA ALA A 5 1.77 -9.41 54.78
C ALA A 5 2.06 -8.23 53.86
N ASN A 6 3.31 -7.76 53.87
CA ASN A 6 3.80 -6.78 52.89
C ASN A 6 4.06 -7.49 51.56
N SER A 7 3.10 -7.40 50.64
CA SER A 7 3.24 -7.85 49.25
C SER A 7 4.06 -6.81 48.48
N LEU A 8 5.37 -7.02 48.35
CA LEU A 8 6.24 -6.21 47.51
C LEU A 8 6.20 -6.70 46.06
N VAL A 9 5.80 -5.82 45.14
CA VAL A 9 5.94 -6.05 43.70
C VAL A 9 7.42 -5.91 43.33
N LYS A 10 8.07 -7.02 43.01
CA LYS A 10 9.47 -7.04 42.56
C LYS A 10 9.50 -7.02 41.03
N LEU A 11 9.53 -5.81 40.45
CA LEU A 11 9.84 -5.64 39.03
C LEU A 11 11.32 -5.97 38.82
N ARG A 12 11.63 -7.15 38.26
CA ARG A 12 12.98 -7.47 37.78
C ARG A 12 13.05 -7.08 36.31
N CYS A 13 13.88 -6.08 35.99
CA CYS A 13 14.37 -5.89 34.63
C CYS A 13 15.41 -6.99 34.37
N HIS A 14 15.04 -8.02 33.61
CA HIS A 14 16.04 -8.91 33.02
C HIS A 14 16.70 -8.14 31.87
N PHE A 15 17.94 -7.73 32.06
CA PHE A 15 18.80 -7.31 30.95
C PHE A 15 19.55 -8.56 30.50
N ASP A 16 18.97 -9.32 29.57
CA ASP A 16 19.74 -10.28 28.79
C ASP A 16 20.80 -9.50 27.98
N ASP A 17 21.96 -10.12 27.70
CA ASP A 17 23.08 -9.53 26.97
C ASP A 17 22.64 -8.92 25.62
N PHE A 18 22.29 -7.63 25.62
CA PHE A 18 21.91 -6.89 24.43
C PHE A 18 23.17 -6.55 23.62
N SER A 19 23.61 -7.47 22.77
CA SER A 19 24.55 -7.15 21.69
C SER A 19 23.84 -6.35 20.58
N PHE A 20 23.40 -5.14 20.92
CA PHE A 20 22.89 -4.16 19.97
C PHE A 20 24.05 -3.29 19.46
N THR A 21 24.09 -3.04 18.16
CA THR A 21 25.13 -2.24 17.52
C THR A 21 24.50 -1.02 16.86
N ILE A 22 24.97 0.17 17.25
CA ILE A 22 24.63 1.42 16.57
C ILE A 22 25.29 1.39 15.18
N THR A 23 24.48 1.17 14.14
CA THR A 23 24.94 0.93 12.77
C THR A 23 24.05 1.66 11.75
N TYR A 24 24.49 1.70 10.49
CA TYR A 24 23.72 2.26 9.39
C TYR A 24 22.51 1.39 9.04
N GLY A 25 21.46 2.02 8.52
CA GLY A 25 20.23 1.36 8.15
C GLY A 25 19.44 2.18 7.15
N HIS A 26 18.26 1.69 6.78
CA HIS A 26 17.36 2.44 5.90
C HIS A 26 16.82 3.68 6.63
N SER A 27 17.19 4.88 6.17
CA SER A 27 16.74 6.15 6.73
C SER A 27 15.50 6.66 6.00
N LYS A 28 14.39 6.82 6.75
CA LYS A 28 13.15 7.43 6.25
C LYS A 28 13.28 8.95 6.06
N ASP A 29 14.21 9.58 6.76
CA ASP A 29 14.50 11.02 6.68
C ASP A 29 15.55 11.35 5.61
N HIS A 30 15.86 10.40 4.71
CA HIS A 30 16.86 10.56 3.65
C HIS A 30 18.26 10.96 4.17
N ARG A 31 18.63 10.46 5.36
CA ARG A 31 19.95 10.65 5.99
C ARG A 31 20.72 9.32 6.12
N PRO A 32 21.14 8.70 5.00
CA PRO A 32 21.90 7.46 5.02
C PRO A 32 23.31 7.61 5.62
N ASP A 33 23.78 8.85 5.75
CA ASP A 33 25.05 9.23 6.39
C ASP A 33 25.02 9.09 7.92
N LEU A 34 23.85 8.94 8.53
CA LEU A 34 23.69 8.81 9.97
C LEU A 34 23.43 7.36 10.38
N LYS A 35 24.10 6.94 11.45
CA LYS A 35 23.77 5.67 12.12
C LYS A 35 22.35 5.74 12.68
N GLN A 36 21.64 4.62 12.60
CA GLN A 36 20.24 4.51 12.95
C GLN A 36 20.07 3.63 14.19
N ILE A 37 19.09 3.96 15.01
CA ILE A 37 18.60 3.14 16.12
C ILE A 37 17.11 2.98 15.92
N LYS A 38 16.58 1.78 16.15
CA LYS A 38 15.15 1.51 16.08
C LYS A 38 14.61 1.23 17.47
N ILE A 39 13.47 1.81 17.78
CA ILE A 39 12.77 1.58 19.05
C ILE A 39 11.41 0.98 18.69
N GLY A 40 11.15 -0.22 19.22
CA GLY A 40 9.84 -0.85 19.14
C GLY A 40 9.13 -0.73 20.47
N LEU A 41 7.87 -0.28 20.47
CA LEU A 41 7.09 -0.05 21.67
C LEU A 41 5.75 -0.80 21.61
N GLY A 42 5.45 -1.55 22.67
CA GLY A 42 4.11 -2.06 22.95
C GLY A 42 3.39 -1.06 23.84
N VAL A 43 2.35 -0.40 23.32
CA VAL A 43 1.59 0.65 24.03
C VAL A 43 0.19 0.18 24.36
N GLN A 44 -0.32 0.60 25.51
CA GLN A 44 -1.75 0.40 25.83
C GLN A 44 -2.64 1.50 25.22
N GLN A 45 -3.95 1.33 25.35
CA GLN A 45 -4.98 2.23 24.80
C GLN A 45 -4.78 3.71 25.15
N ASN A 46 -4.26 4.02 26.34
CA ASN A 46 -4.01 5.39 26.79
C ASN A 46 -2.64 5.95 26.34
N GLY A 47 -1.91 5.23 25.49
CA GLY A 47 -0.60 5.66 24.97
C GLY A 47 0.58 5.42 25.92
N LEU A 48 0.35 4.76 27.07
CA LEU A 48 1.44 4.42 27.98
C LEU A 48 2.21 3.19 27.44
N PRO A 49 3.55 3.27 27.32
CA PRO A 49 4.37 2.13 26.91
C PRO A 49 4.43 1.09 28.03
N LEU A 50 4.09 -0.15 27.70
CA LEU A 50 4.21 -1.31 28.57
C LEU A 50 5.43 -2.17 28.23
N PHE A 51 5.84 -2.16 26.96
CA PHE A 51 6.98 -2.92 26.45
C PHE A 51 7.84 -2.04 25.56
N GLY A 52 9.15 -2.27 25.58
CA GLY A 52 10.08 -1.51 24.77
C GLY A 52 11.35 -2.30 24.48
N ASN A 53 11.75 -2.31 23.21
CA ASN A 53 12.99 -2.94 22.75
C ASN A 53 13.77 -1.97 21.87
N VAL A 54 15.09 -1.98 22.03
CA VAL A 54 16.03 -1.22 21.19
C VAL A 54 16.69 -2.17 20.21
N PHE A 55 16.75 -1.77 18.93
CA PHE A 55 17.28 -2.57 17.85
C PHE A 55 18.32 -1.81 17.03
N SER A 56 19.25 -2.56 16.44
CA SER A 56 20.26 -2.03 15.52
C SER A 56 19.57 -1.43 14.29
N GLY A 57 20.12 -0.34 13.75
CA GLY A 57 19.52 0.39 12.63
C GLY A 57 19.25 -0.44 11.37
N ASN A 58 19.99 -1.53 11.18
CA ASN A 58 19.86 -2.46 10.05
C ASN A 58 18.82 -3.57 10.25
N VAL A 59 18.21 -3.69 11.43
CA VAL A 59 17.16 -4.69 11.69
C VAL A 59 15.92 -4.32 10.88
N SER A 60 15.36 -5.27 10.13
CA SER A 60 14.10 -5.05 9.39
C SER A 60 12.94 -4.79 10.33
N ASP A 61 12.08 -3.82 10.01
CA ASP A 61 10.84 -3.51 10.77
C ASP A 61 9.90 -4.73 10.82
N GLN A 62 9.98 -5.65 9.85
CA GLN A 62 9.22 -6.93 9.86
C GLN A 62 9.61 -7.86 11.02
N LYS A 63 10.80 -7.66 11.62
CA LYS A 63 11.29 -8.36 12.81
C LYS A 63 11.06 -7.57 14.10
N TRP A 64 10.18 -6.57 14.10
CA TRP A 64 9.40 -6.32 15.32
C TRP A 64 8.40 -7.46 15.42
N SER A 65 8.94 -8.57 15.91
CA SER A 65 8.56 -9.91 15.52
C SER A 65 7.22 -10.28 16.12
N ILE A 66 6.54 -11.20 15.46
CA ILE A 66 5.48 -11.98 16.10
C ILE A 66 5.89 -12.41 17.52
N GLU A 67 7.18 -12.68 17.77
CA GLU A 67 7.78 -12.94 19.09
C GLU A 67 7.49 -11.86 20.14
N THR A 68 7.52 -10.58 19.78
CA THR A 68 7.14 -9.51 20.73
C THR A 68 5.68 -9.65 21.14
N VAL A 69 4.79 -9.92 20.18
CA VAL A 69 3.37 -10.18 20.47
C VAL A 69 3.20 -11.43 21.33
N GLN A 70 3.97 -12.48 21.07
CA GLN A 70 3.97 -13.73 21.85
C GLN A 70 4.46 -13.49 23.29
N SER A 71 5.56 -12.74 23.48
CA SER A 71 6.08 -12.37 24.80
C SER A 71 5.08 -11.51 25.58
N MET A 72 4.45 -10.52 24.92
CA MET A 72 3.41 -9.70 25.54
C MET A 72 2.20 -10.54 25.94
N LYS A 73 1.77 -11.46 25.06
CA LYS A 73 0.67 -12.38 25.34
C LYS A 73 0.98 -13.24 26.56
N ALA A 74 2.16 -13.88 26.60
CA ALA A 74 2.59 -14.70 27.73
C ALA A 74 2.61 -13.90 29.04
N PHE A 75 3.09 -12.66 29.00
CA PHE A 75 3.06 -11.77 30.17
C PHE A 75 1.64 -11.49 30.67
N PHE A 76 0.69 -11.19 29.78
CA PHE A 76 -0.70 -10.96 30.18
C PHE A 76 -1.38 -12.24 30.70
N GLU A 77 -1.12 -13.38 30.06
CA GLU A 77 -1.65 -14.68 30.49
C GLU A 77 -1.14 -15.06 31.89
N GLU A 78 0.14 -14.79 32.20
CA GLU A 78 0.70 -14.98 33.55
C GLU A 78 -0.03 -14.14 34.62
N LYS A 79 -0.55 -12.97 34.23
CA LYS A 79 -1.37 -12.11 35.10
C LYS A 79 -2.87 -12.46 35.08
N GLY A 80 -3.25 -13.55 34.41
CA GLY A 80 -4.64 -13.97 34.27
C GLY A 80 -5.47 -13.03 33.38
N GLN A 81 -4.82 -12.29 32.50
CA GLN A 81 -5.46 -11.33 31.60
C GLN A 81 -5.41 -11.82 30.15
N VAL A 82 -6.45 -11.49 29.39
CA VAL A 82 -6.50 -11.69 27.94
C VAL A 82 -6.57 -10.31 27.30
N ALA A 83 -5.60 -10.00 26.43
CA ALA A 83 -5.50 -8.70 25.76
C ALA A 83 -5.57 -8.85 24.23
N PRO A 84 -6.46 -8.12 23.54
CA PRO A 84 -6.41 -8.01 22.09
C PRO A 84 -5.31 -7.05 21.65
N PHE A 85 -4.61 -7.39 20.57
CA PHE A 85 -3.52 -6.59 20.03
C PHE A 85 -3.94 -5.81 18.77
N ILE A 86 -3.60 -4.52 18.70
CA ILE A 86 -3.70 -3.75 17.45
C ILE A 86 -2.34 -3.84 16.74
N LEU A 87 -2.33 -4.41 15.53
CA LEU A 87 -1.09 -4.73 14.81
C LEU A 87 -0.99 -3.96 13.48
N ASP A 88 0.22 -3.60 13.07
CA ASP A 88 0.46 -3.09 11.72
C ASP A 88 0.15 -4.17 10.67
N SER A 89 -0.38 -3.74 9.53
CA SER A 89 -0.61 -4.58 8.36
C SER A 89 0.63 -5.37 7.89
N SER A 90 1.85 -4.87 8.12
CA SER A 90 3.07 -5.59 7.75
C SER A 90 3.28 -6.89 8.54
N LEU A 91 2.64 -7.02 9.72
CA LEU A 91 2.67 -8.24 10.52
C LEU A 91 1.67 -9.29 10.03
N VAL A 92 0.75 -8.92 9.13
CA VAL A 92 -0.22 -9.84 8.54
C VAL A 92 0.42 -10.54 7.34
N THR A 93 1.18 -11.60 7.62
CA THR A 93 1.70 -12.54 6.61
C THR A 93 1.05 -13.91 6.77
N LYS A 94 1.19 -14.79 5.78
CA LYS A 94 0.61 -16.14 5.86
C LYS A 94 1.15 -16.94 7.04
N GLU A 95 2.44 -16.79 7.29
CA GLU A 95 3.19 -17.42 8.38
C GLU A 95 2.74 -16.87 9.73
N ASN A 96 2.71 -15.55 9.89
CA ASN A 96 2.30 -14.93 11.15
C ASN A 96 0.84 -15.19 11.49
N LEU A 97 -0.06 -15.24 10.49
CA LEU A 97 -1.46 -15.63 10.69
C LEU A 97 -1.59 -17.07 11.21
N ALA A 98 -0.74 -17.99 10.73
CA ALA A 98 -0.71 -19.36 11.25
C ALA A 98 -0.23 -19.39 12.71
N THR A 99 0.82 -18.65 13.04
CA THR A 99 1.31 -18.50 14.42
C THR A 99 0.25 -17.91 15.34
N MET A 100 -0.38 -16.80 14.95
CA MET A 100 -1.44 -16.15 15.74
C MET A 100 -2.63 -17.08 15.98
N LYS A 101 -3.02 -17.87 14.98
CA LYS A 101 -4.07 -18.89 15.13
C LYS A 101 -3.67 -19.99 16.12
N ASN A 102 -2.48 -20.56 15.96
CA ASN A 102 -2.00 -21.65 16.80
C ASN A 102 -1.91 -21.25 18.27
N GLU A 103 -1.49 -20.02 18.52
CA GLU A 103 -1.33 -19.49 19.87
C GLU A 103 -2.56 -18.77 20.41
N ARG A 104 -3.65 -18.73 19.64
CA ARG A 104 -4.90 -18.06 20.01
C ARG A 104 -4.70 -16.58 20.37
N ILE A 105 -3.84 -15.90 19.62
CA ILE A 105 -3.63 -14.46 19.74
C ILE A 105 -4.85 -13.73 19.19
N LEU A 106 -5.49 -12.91 20.02
CA LEU A 106 -6.56 -12.01 19.60
C LEU A 106 -5.94 -10.75 19.01
N PHE A 107 -6.31 -10.38 17.78
CA PHE A 107 -5.75 -9.20 17.13
C PHE A 107 -6.75 -8.47 16.24
N LEU A 108 -6.48 -7.19 16.01
CA LEU A 108 -7.09 -6.34 15.00
C LEU A 108 -5.98 -5.74 14.14
N SER A 109 -6.06 -5.95 12.83
CA SER A 109 -5.11 -5.37 11.89
C SER A 109 -5.76 -5.08 10.55
N ARG A 110 -5.14 -4.19 9.77
CA ARG A 110 -5.53 -3.95 8.39
C ARG A 110 -4.98 -5.08 7.52
N LEU A 111 -5.87 -5.77 6.82
CA LEU A 111 -5.49 -6.78 5.82
C LEU A 111 -4.73 -6.10 4.65
N PRO A 112 -3.49 -6.53 4.32
CA PRO A 112 -2.74 -5.97 3.21
C PRO A 112 -3.42 -6.18 1.85
N ASP A 113 -3.23 -5.24 0.93
CA ASP A 113 -3.74 -5.34 -0.46
C ASP A 113 -3.02 -6.44 -1.28
N THR A 114 -1.97 -7.07 -0.72
CA THR A 114 -1.30 -8.24 -1.32
C THR A 114 -2.13 -9.51 -1.25
N PHE A 115 -3.11 -9.58 -0.33
CA PHE A 115 -4.05 -10.70 -0.26
C PHE A 115 -5.19 -10.49 -1.27
N SER A 116 -5.44 -11.51 -2.10
CA SER A 116 -6.59 -11.53 -3.02
C SER A 116 -7.92 -11.31 -2.29
N LEU A 117 -8.04 -11.84 -1.06
CA LEU A 117 -9.18 -11.67 -0.17
C LEU A 117 -9.55 -10.19 0.04
N THR A 118 -8.58 -9.29 0.11
CA THR A 118 -8.83 -7.85 0.27
C THR A 118 -9.62 -7.28 -0.91
N LYS A 119 -9.32 -7.73 -2.13
CA LYS A 119 -10.04 -7.33 -3.34
C LYS A 119 -11.45 -7.92 -3.33
N SER A 120 -11.56 -9.23 -3.10
CA SER A 120 -12.84 -9.94 -3.07
C SER A 120 -13.81 -9.37 -2.02
N ALA A 121 -13.33 -9.06 -0.82
CA ALA A 121 -14.13 -8.45 0.24
C ALA A 121 -14.65 -7.06 -0.16
N LYS A 122 -13.82 -6.24 -0.81
CA LYS A 122 -14.24 -4.93 -1.33
C LYS A 122 -15.26 -5.06 -2.45
N GLU A 123 -15.08 -6.00 -3.37
CA GLU A 123 -16.03 -6.25 -4.47
C GLU A 123 -17.39 -6.72 -3.95
N GLN A 124 -17.40 -7.62 -2.98
CA GLN A 124 -18.63 -8.04 -2.28
C GLN A 124 -19.33 -6.84 -1.63
N ALA A 125 -18.57 -6.00 -0.91
CA ALA A 125 -19.12 -4.83 -0.25
C ALA A 125 -19.76 -3.83 -1.23
N ILE A 126 -19.17 -3.66 -2.42
CA ILE A 126 -19.70 -2.76 -3.48
C ILE A 126 -20.99 -3.33 -4.10
N GLN A 127 -21.09 -4.64 -4.25
CA GLN A 127 -22.28 -5.29 -4.82
C GLN A 127 -23.47 -5.29 -3.85
N LYS A 128 -23.22 -5.14 -2.55
CA LYS A 128 -24.25 -5.10 -1.51
C LYS A 128 -24.67 -3.66 -1.23
N ALA A 129 -25.96 -3.47 -1.03
CA ALA A 129 -26.56 -2.15 -0.77
C ALA A 129 -26.57 -1.77 0.71
N GLU A 130 -26.40 -2.74 1.62
CA GLU A 130 -26.57 -2.53 3.06
C GLU A 130 -25.22 -2.30 3.73
N TRP A 131 -24.95 -1.03 4.00
CA TRP A 131 -23.80 -0.59 4.80
C TRP A 131 -24.28 -0.05 6.14
N MET A 132 -23.58 -0.40 7.21
CA MET A 132 -23.88 0.09 8.55
C MET A 132 -23.22 1.45 8.79
N PRO A 133 -23.98 2.49 9.17
CA PRO A 133 -23.39 3.77 9.54
C PRO A 133 -22.59 3.63 10.85
N PHE A 134 -21.42 4.25 10.91
CA PHE A 134 -20.57 4.26 12.10
C PHE A 134 -19.97 5.63 12.33
N GLN A 135 -19.99 6.11 13.57
CA GLN A 135 -19.35 7.36 13.96
C GLN A 135 -18.19 7.06 14.91
N SER A 136 -16.99 7.53 14.57
CA SER A 136 -15.83 7.38 15.45
C SER A 136 -15.95 8.28 16.69
N PRO A 137 -15.18 8.00 17.76
CA PRO A 137 -15.08 8.90 18.90
C PRO A 137 -14.63 10.33 18.53
N SER A 138 -13.95 10.50 17.41
CA SER A 138 -13.56 11.80 16.86
C SER A 138 -14.66 12.52 16.06
N GLY A 139 -15.87 11.95 15.99
CA GLY A 139 -17.02 12.53 15.28
C GLY A 139 -17.03 12.29 13.77
N LYS A 140 -16.11 11.47 13.24
CA LYS A 140 -16.06 11.17 11.81
C LYS A 140 -17.03 10.06 11.45
N ALA A 141 -17.74 10.25 10.33
CA ALA A 141 -18.69 9.28 9.81
C ALA A 141 -18.03 8.30 8.83
N TYR A 142 -18.35 7.03 9.00
CA TYR A 142 -17.91 5.88 8.20
C TYR A 142 -19.11 5.01 7.85
N HIS A 143 -18.92 4.17 6.84
CA HIS A 143 -19.85 3.10 6.51
C HIS A 143 -19.08 1.78 6.60
N LEU A 144 -19.65 0.81 7.32
CA LEU A 144 -19.05 -0.49 7.58
C LEU A 144 -19.82 -1.58 6.84
N TYR A 145 -19.08 -2.55 6.32
CA TYR A 145 -19.63 -3.77 5.78
C TYR A 145 -18.88 -4.96 6.38
N GLU A 146 -19.61 -5.83 7.08
CA GLU A 146 -19.05 -7.02 7.71
C GLU A 146 -19.08 -8.19 6.73
N THR A 147 -17.97 -8.92 6.68
CA THR A 147 -17.84 -10.16 5.90
C THR A 147 -16.84 -11.07 6.60
N ALA A 148 -16.57 -12.23 6.03
CA ALA A 148 -15.53 -13.12 6.51
C ALA A 148 -14.82 -13.78 5.34
N GLY A 149 -13.58 -14.21 5.55
CA GLY A 149 -12.89 -15.02 4.55
C GLY A 149 -11.53 -15.51 5.00
N SER A 150 -11.00 -16.42 4.19
CA SER A 150 -9.72 -17.07 4.45
C SER A 150 -8.62 -16.45 3.59
N PRO A 151 -7.55 -15.90 4.20
CA PRO A 151 -6.45 -15.28 3.45
C PRO A 151 -5.56 -16.29 2.72
N CYS A 152 -5.69 -17.60 3.01
CA CYS A 152 -5.06 -18.68 2.25
C CYS A 152 -6.05 -19.82 2.00
N ASP A 153 -5.91 -20.44 0.82
CA ASP A 153 -6.69 -21.61 0.40
C ASP A 153 -6.33 -22.88 1.19
N SER A 154 -5.15 -22.93 1.81
CA SER A 154 -4.59 -24.10 2.50
C SER A 154 -5.11 -24.28 3.93
N GLY A 155 -6.43 -24.39 4.13
CA GLY A 155 -7.02 -24.76 5.42
C GLY A 155 -6.84 -23.73 6.56
N GLN A 156 -6.51 -22.48 6.22
CA GLN A 156 -6.48 -21.40 7.22
C GLN A 156 -7.90 -21.06 7.69
N ALA A 157 -8.00 -20.59 8.94
CA ALA A 157 -9.28 -20.18 9.51
C ALA A 157 -9.87 -19.02 8.71
N SER A 158 -11.20 -18.98 8.62
CA SER A 158 -11.91 -17.80 8.16
C SER A 158 -11.80 -16.71 9.23
N TYR A 159 -11.44 -15.50 8.82
CA TYR A 159 -11.34 -14.34 9.69
C TYR A 159 -12.54 -13.42 9.46
N PRO A 160 -13.14 -12.87 10.54
CA PRO A 160 -14.05 -11.74 10.42
C PRO A 160 -13.32 -10.55 9.81
N LEU A 161 -13.97 -9.88 8.86
CA LEU A 161 -13.46 -8.73 8.15
C LEU A 161 -14.50 -7.61 8.21
N VAL A 162 -14.01 -6.38 8.33
CA VAL A 162 -14.83 -5.17 8.22
C VAL A 162 -14.25 -4.32 7.10
N VAL A 163 -15.03 -4.13 6.04
CA VAL A 163 -14.72 -3.17 4.98
C VAL A 163 -15.21 -1.80 5.44
N VAL A 164 -14.28 -0.83 5.44
CA VAL A 164 -14.55 0.53 5.90
C VAL A 164 -14.55 1.47 4.70
N TRP A 165 -15.65 2.17 4.51
CA TRP A 165 -15.76 3.27 3.55
C TRP A 165 -15.82 4.62 4.27
N SER A 166 -15.11 5.62 3.73
CA SER A 166 -15.18 6.99 4.21
C SER A 166 -15.22 7.98 3.05
N LYS A 167 -16.04 9.02 3.20
CA LYS A 167 -16.19 10.11 2.23
C LYS A 167 -14.85 10.82 1.97
N GLU A 168 -14.06 11.04 3.02
CA GLU A 168 -12.76 11.69 2.95
C GLU A 168 -11.77 10.91 2.08
N LEU A 169 -11.68 9.59 2.28
CA LEU A 169 -10.78 8.73 1.51
C LEU A 169 -11.26 8.58 0.07
N ALA A 170 -12.57 8.47 -0.15
CA ALA A 170 -13.18 8.43 -1.48
C ALA A 170 -12.82 9.70 -2.28
N ALA A 171 -13.03 10.88 -1.72
CA ALA A 171 -12.69 12.15 -2.36
C ALA A 171 -11.18 12.27 -2.68
N LYS A 172 -10.31 11.77 -1.80
CA LYS A 172 -8.85 11.74 -2.04
C LYS A 172 -8.49 10.78 -3.19
N LYS A 173 -9.12 9.61 -3.25
CA LYS A 173 -8.92 8.61 -4.31
C LYS A 173 -9.43 9.12 -5.66
N GLU A 174 -10.57 9.78 -5.69
CA GLU A 174 -11.13 10.42 -6.88
C GLU A 174 -10.17 11.47 -7.44
N LYS A 175 -9.70 12.42 -6.62
CA LYS A 175 -8.68 13.41 -7.05
C LYS A 175 -7.41 12.76 -7.60
N THR A 176 -6.97 11.67 -6.99
CA THR A 176 -5.79 10.92 -7.44
C THR A 176 -6.05 10.25 -8.80
N LEU A 177 -7.23 9.68 -8.98
CA LEU A 177 -7.66 9.04 -10.23
C LEU A 177 -7.75 10.07 -11.37
N SER A 178 -8.41 11.22 -11.15
CA SER A 178 -8.51 12.30 -12.14
C SER A 178 -7.13 12.79 -12.59
N LYS A 179 -6.19 12.96 -11.64
CA LYS A 179 -4.81 13.35 -11.97
C LYS A 179 -4.08 12.30 -12.81
N LYS A 180 -4.26 11.00 -12.50
CA LYS A 180 -3.69 9.91 -13.29
C LYS A 180 -4.29 9.87 -14.69
N TRP A 181 -5.60 10.08 -14.81
CA TRP A 181 -6.33 10.13 -16.06
C TRP A 181 -5.82 11.26 -16.97
N ALA A 182 -5.70 12.47 -16.43
CA ALA A 182 -5.17 13.64 -17.15
C ALA A 182 -3.73 13.41 -17.64
N LYS A 183 -2.85 12.85 -16.80
CA LYS A 183 -1.48 12.50 -17.21
C LYS A 183 -1.45 11.46 -18.32
N MET A 184 -2.37 10.49 -18.30
CA MET A 184 -2.47 9.48 -19.35
C MET A 184 -2.94 10.11 -20.67
N GLN A 185 -3.92 11.01 -20.63
CA GLN A 185 -4.36 11.78 -21.80
C GLN A 185 -3.20 12.58 -22.40
N GLU A 186 -2.44 13.32 -21.57
CA GLU A 186 -1.30 14.10 -22.03
C GLU A 186 -0.23 13.22 -22.68
N LYS A 187 0.05 12.04 -22.11
CA LYS A 187 1.01 11.09 -22.67
C LYS A 187 0.55 10.56 -24.02
N LEU A 188 -0.71 10.15 -24.14
CA LEU A 188 -1.28 9.65 -25.39
C LEU A 188 -1.30 10.75 -26.47
N ALA A 189 -1.66 11.98 -26.12
CA ALA A 189 -1.60 13.12 -27.03
C ALA A 189 -0.18 13.38 -27.55
N LYS A 190 0.84 13.28 -26.68
CA LYS A 190 2.24 13.39 -27.10
C LYS A 190 2.70 12.24 -28.00
N GLU A 191 2.22 11.02 -27.77
CA GLU A 191 2.51 9.86 -28.62
C GLU A 191 1.86 10.00 -30.01
N LEU A 192 0.61 10.47 -30.07
CA LEU A 192 -0.09 10.80 -31.33
C LEU A 192 0.63 11.91 -32.10
N ALA A 193 0.96 13.02 -31.44
CA ALA A 193 1.66 14.15 -32.07
C ALA A 193 3.06 13.79 -32.62
N LYS A 194 3.70 12.74 -32.09
CA LYS A 194 4.94 12.19 -32.66
C LYS A 194 4.68 11.39 -33.92
N LYS A 195 3.63 10.56 -33.94
CA LYS A 195 3.22 9.75 -35.09
C LYS A 195 2.72 10.61 -36.25
N GLU A 196 2.03 11.71 -35.97
CA GLU A 196 1.60 12.69 -36.98
C GLU A 196 2.77 13.31 -37.76
N LYS A 197 3.96 13.39 -37.17
CA LYS A 197 5.16 13.96 -37.81
C LYS A 197 5.90 12.97 -38.72
N VAL A 198 5.51 11.69 -38.70
CA VAL A 198 6.16 10.66 -39.52
C VAL A 198 5.47 10.63 -40.88
N PRO A 199 6.16 11.00 -41.98
CA PRO A 199 5.59 10.87 -43.31
C PRO A 199 5.46 9.39 -43.66
N PHE A 200 4.33 9.01 -44.27
CA PHE A 200 4.09 7.67 -44.78
C PHE A 200 4.33 7.61 -46.29
N SER A 201 4.89 6.51 -46.75
CA SER A 201 5.21 6.30 -48.17
C SER A 201 3.97 6.13 -49.04
N CYS A 202 2.86 5.64 -48.47
CA CYS A 202 1.56 5.56 -49.13
C CYS A 202 0.39 5.78 -48.17
N GLU A 203 -0.78 6.05 -48.73
CA GLU A 203 -2.03 6.25 -47.96
C GLU A 203 -2.46 4.99 -47.20
N ALA A 204 -2.22 3.79 -47.77
CA ALA A 204 -2.55 2.52 -47.12
C ALA A 204 -1.72 2.30 -45.83
N ASP A 205 -0.44 2.70 -45.84
CA ASP A 205 0.42 2.64 -44.66
C ASP A 205 -0.06 3.63 -43.58
N ALA A 206 -0.44 4.84 -43.99
CA ALA A 206 -1.00 5.85 -43.09
C ALA A 206 -2.31 5.38 -42.43
N HIS A 207 -3.19 4.75 -43.21
CA HIS A 207 -4.44 4.19 -42.70
C HIS A 207 -4.20 3.06 -41.71
N THR A 208 -3.27 2.14 -42.01
CA THR A 208 -2.93 1.03 -41.11
C THR A 208 -2.38 1.55 -39.79
N ALA A 209 -1.43 2.48 -39.82
CA ALA A 209 -0.85 3.09 -38.62
C ALA A 209 -1.89 3.90 -37.80
N MET A 210 -2.85 4.54 -38.47
CA MET A 210 -3.95 5.24 -37.82
C MET A 210 -4.87 4.25 -37.08
N GLN A 211 -5.30 3.17 -37.74
CA GLN A 211 -6.17 2.15 -37.14
C GLN A 211 -5.51 1.46 -35.94
N GLU A 212 -4.23 1.13 -36.02
CA GLU A 212 -3.46 0.59 -34.90
C GLU A 212 -3.42 1.55 -33.71
N SER A 213 -3.23 2.85 -33.98
CA SER A 213 -3.18 3.87 -32.93
C SER A 213 -4.56 4.10 -32.29
N ILE A 214 -5.63 4.08 -33.09
CA ILE A 214 -7.02 4.15 -32.59
C ILE A 214 -7.30 2.96 -31.68
N ARG A 215 -6.99 1.73 -32.14
CA ARG A 215 -7.19 0.51 -31.36
C ARG A 215 -6.41 0.54 -30.05
N PHE A 216 -5.13 0.91 -30.08
CA PHE A 216 -4.30 1.01 -28.87
C PHE A 216 -4.86 2.00 -27.84
N ILE A 217 -5.46 3.10 -28.29
CA ILE A 217 -6.05 4.11 -27.42
C ILE A 217 -7.40 3.65 -26.87
N GLN A 218 -8.22 2.99 -27.70
CA GLN A 218 -9.48 2.37 -27.29
C GLN A 218 -9.28 1.25 -26.26
N GLU A 219 -8.26 0.41 -26.42
CA GLU A 219 -7.86 -0.62 -25.46
C GLU A 219 -7.49 -0.02 -24.08
N LYS A 220 -7.08 1.26 -24.05
CA LYS A 220 -6.80 2.01 -22.82
C LYS A 220 -8.00 2.77 -22.25
N GLY A 221 -9.17 2.62 -22.85
CA GLY A 221 -10.42 3.26 -22.41
C GLY A 221 -10.57 4.73 -22.85
N PHE A 222 -9.82 5.16 -23.86
CA PHE A 222 -9.95 6.50 -24.45
C PHE A 222 -10.59 6.42 -25.83
N SER A 223 -11.39 7.43 -26.16
CA SER A 223 -11.91 7.59 -27.53
C SER A 223 -11.03 8.56 -28.30
N VAL A 224 -10.73 8.22 -29.54
CA VAL A 224 -9.93 9.05 -30.46
C VAL A 224 -10.47 8.90 -31.87
N GLN A 225 -10.41 9.99 -32.64
CA GLN A 225 -10.73 10.03 -34.06
C GLN A 225 -9.52 10.56 -34.81
N GLY A 226 -9.27 10.03 -36.01
CA GLY A 226 -8.18 10.45 -36.88
C GLY A 226 -8.68 10.69 -38.30
N GLN A 227 -8.03 11.62 -39.00
CA GLN A 227 -8.26 11.88 -40.41
C GLN A 227 -6.91 11.84 -41.13
N ILE A 228 -6.84 11.18 -42.28
CA ILE A 228 -5.67 11.19 -43.14
C ILE A 228 -5.71 12.47 -43.98
N VAL A 229 -4.65 13.27 -43.89
CA VAL A 229 -4.48 14.48 -44.69
C VAL A 229 -3.26 14.28 -45.59
N SER A 230 -3.44 14.32 -46.90
CA SER A 230 -2.34 14.27 -47.86
C SER A 230 -1.72 15.66 -48.00
N SER A 231 -0.40 15.77 -47.80
CA SER A 231 0.35 17.00 -48.02
C SER A 231 1.41 16.79 -49.10
N THR A 232 1.36 17.55 -50.19
CA THR A 232 2.39 17.53 -51.23
C THR A 232 3.56 18.40 -50.81
N THR A 233 4.64 17.80 -50.30
CA THR A 233 5.90 18.51 -50.09
C THR A 233 6.58 18.74 -51.43
N LYS A 234 6.59 19.99 -51.91
CA LYS A 234 7.37 20.39 -53.08
C LYS A 234 8.86 20.26 -52.75
N HIS A 235 9.49 19.18 -53.20
CA HIS A 235 10.93 19.05 -53.15
C HIS A 235 11.53 19.96 -54.23
N HIS A 236 12.19 21.05 -53.85
CA HIS A 236 12.94 21.85 -54.82
C HIS A 236 14.18 21.05 -55.24
N SER A 237 14.21 20.55 -56.47
CA SER A 237 15.41 19.96 -57.06
C SER A 237 16.30 21.07 -57.59
N GLY A 238 17.28 21.51 -56.79
CA GLY A 238 18.35 22.35 -57.33
C GLY A 238 19.33 22.89 -56.30
N ARG A 239 20.61 22.55 -56.45
CA ARG A 239 21.69 23.51 -56.14
C ARG A 239 21.77 24.46 -57.33
N GLY A 240 21.18 25.65 -57.20
CA GLY A 240 21.40 26.72 -58.17
C GLY A 240 22.89 27.12 -58.15
N ARG A 241 23.62 26.78 -59.21
CA ARG A 241 24.96 27.34 -59.46
C ARG A 241 24.75 28.74 -60.06
N PRO A 242 25.22 29.84 -59.46
CA PRO A 242 25.13 31.14 -60.10
C PRO A 242 25.95 31.12 -61.40
N LYS A 243 25.36 31.64 -62.49
CA LYS A 243 26.05 31.86 -63.76
C LYS A 243 27.17 32.89 -63.54
N LYS A 244 28.35 32.60 -64.08
CA LYS A 244 29.48 33.53 -64.13
C LYS A 244 29.16 34.59 -65.18
N GLU A 245 29.24 35.86 -64.78
CA GLU A 245 29.07 37.03 -65.63
C GLU A 245 30.10 37.02 -66.78
N GLU A 246 29.60 37.25 -68.00
CA GLU A 246 30.28 38.01 -69.06
C GLU A 246 29.39 39.21 -69.39
#